data_AF-A0A2T7UB09-F1
#
_entry.id   AF-A0A2T7UB09-F1
#
_cell.length_a   1.000
_cell.length_b   1.000
_cell.length_c   1.000
_cell.angle_alpha   90.00
_cell.angle_beta   90.00
_cell.angle_gamma   90.00
#
_symmetry.space_group_name_H-M   'P 1'
#
loop_
_entity.id
_entity.type
_entity.pdbx_description
1 polymer ?
#
loop_
_entity_poly.entity_id
_entity_poly.type
_entity_poly.pdbx_seq_one_letter_code
_entity_poly.pdbx_strand_id
1 'polypeptide(L)'
;MNGLIRWWQRIGARPTRLGWGLAQQGPAWALLGLQRQSEHLARVQSTQTLQPTPAQAHHDKVWLSQALRQMGSAQVGVEKRLNMALPLVDLALGEIEFPVQLPEDDWLAEVQLEAAQALGLEPDEVNFDFQPEETSRALVRRVQWVACAKSHIADFKKCTQAAGWHLATVEPELHAARRAANALQGGLPSLLTQPVLDWQFRLPGPHNGPHITAAAGLATGDAALLQAMASPMGARLVAAGLALKAWS
;
A
#
# COMPACT_ATOMS: atom_id res chain seq x y z
N MET A 1 -19.67 18.90 -9.92
CA MET A 1 -18.97 17.61 -10.10
C MET A 1 -17.63 17.71 -9.39
N ASN A 2 -17.58 17.31 -8.12
CA ASN A 2 -16.38 17.37 -7.29
C ASN A 2 -15.88 15.94 -7.09
N GLY A 3 -14.59 15.68 -7.31
CA GLY A 3 -13.97 14.47 -6.75
C GLY A 3 -12.93 13.75 -7.58
N LEU A 4 -12.02 14.43 -8.28
CA LEU A 4 -10.75 13.82 -8.70
C LEU A 4 -9.69 14.09 -7.63
N ILE A 5 -9.72 13.31 -6.56
CA ILE A 5 -8.53 13.17 -5.72
C ILE A 5 -7.70 12.10 -6.41
N ARG A 6 -6.70 12.53 -7.20
CA ARG A 6 -5.56 11.69 -7.55
C ARG A 6 -5.04 11.11 -6.24
N TRP A 7 -5.26 9.82 -6.01
CA TRP A 7 -4.97 9.16 -4.72
C TRP A 7 -3.47 9.17 -4.36
N TRP A 8 -2.63 9.61 -5.30
CA TRP A 8 -1.18 9.65 -5.21
C TRP A 8 -0.61 11.04 -4.92
N GLN A 9 -1.44 12.08 -4.82
CA GLN A 9 -0.92 13.43 -4.56
C GLN A 9 -1.07 13.83 -3.09
N ARG A 10 0.10 13.84 -2.44
CA ARG A 10 0.45 14.42 -1.13
C ARG A 10 -0.58 15.40 -0.59
N ILE A 11 -1.31 14.99 0.44
CA ILE A 11 -1.87 15.92 1.42
C ILE A 11 -0.70 16.31 2.34
N GLY A 12 -0.22 17.54 2.17
CA GLY A 12 0.89 18.22 2.88
C GLY A 12 1.62 17.44 3.98
N ALA A 13 2.86 17.01 3.70
CA ALA A 13 3.69 16.32 4.66
C ALA A 13 4.38 17.31 5.61
N ARG A 14 3.95 17.34 6.88
CA ARG A 14 4.82 17.79 7.99
C ARG A 14 6.02 16.83 8.09
N PRO A 15 7.19 17.26 8.59
CA PRO A 15 8.31 16.36 8.80
C PRO A 15 7.94 15.30 9.86
N THR A 16 7.52 14.13 9.39
CA THR A 16 7.22 12.98 10.26
C THR A 16 8.51 12.22 10.53
N ARG A 17 8.84 11.98 11.79
CA ARG A 17 9.94 11.08 12.16
C ARG A 17 9.54 9.61 12.12
N LEU A 18 8.23 9.35 12.07
CA LEU A 18 7.64 8.02 12.14
C LEU A 18 6.70 7.78 10.96
N GLY A 19 6.78 6.58 10.39
CA GLY A 19 5.85 6.08 9.39
C GLY A 19 5.24 4.76 9.86
N TRP A 20 3.95 4.55 9.60
CA TRP A 20 3.24 3.33 9.99
C TRP A 20 2.63 2.63 8.79
N GLY A 21 2.80 1.32 8.75
CA GLY A 21 2.21 0.45 7.75
C GLY A 21 1.45 -0.70 8.38
N LEU A 22 0.33 -1.07 7.78
CA LEU A 22 -0.52 -2.17 8.21
C LEU A 22 -0.80 -3.09 7.02
N ALA A 23 -0.41 -4.35 7.13
CA ALA A 23 -0.59 -5.36 6.09
C ALA A 23 -1.26 -6.61 6.65
N GLN A 24 -2.06 -7.28 5.84
CA GLN A 24 -2.77 -8.49 6.27
C GLN A 24 -1.82 -9.70 6.30
N GLN A 25 -2.05 -10.62 7.23
CA GLN A 25 -1.34 -11.89 7.40
C GLN A 25 -2.38 -12.98 7.75
N GLY A 26 -3.09 -13.49 6.75
CA GLY A 26 -4.22 -14.39 6.97
C GLY A 26 -5.32 -13.71 7.81
N PRO A 27 -5.72 -14.27 8.98
CA PRO A 27 -6.69 -13.64 9.87
C PRO A 27 -6.08 -12.53 10.75
N ALA A 28 -4.75 -12.42 10.78
CA ALA A 28 -4.02 -11.41 11.56
C ALA A 28 -3.57 -10.25 10.67
N TRP A 29 -3.03 -9.21 11.29
CA TRP A 29 -2.46 -8.04 10.63
C TRP A 29 -1.09 -7.73 11.21
N ALA A 30 -0.11 -7.48 10.34
CA ALA A 30 1.20 -6.98 10.72
C ALA A 30 1.17 -5.45 10.76
N LEU A 31 1.35 -4.87 11.96
CA LEU A 31 1.58 -3.44 12.15
C LEU A 31 3.08 -3.20 12.30
N LEU A 32 3.62 -2.26 11.54
CA LEU A 32 5.05 -1.93 11.56
C LEU A 32 5.24 -0.41 11.58
N GLY A 33 6.08 0.05 12.52
CA GLY A 33 6.50 1.43 12.67
C GLY A 33 7.96 1.60 12.25
N LEU A 34 8.21 2.47 11.28
CA LEU A 34 9.55 2.89 10.89
C LEU A 34 9.89 4.23 11.54
N GLN A 35 11.14 4.37 11.97
CA GLN A 35 11.69 5.63 12.44
C GLN A 35 12.81 6.09 11.52
N ARG A 36 12.74 7.35 11.07
CA ARG A 36 13.83 8.00 10.34
C ARG A 36 15.00 8.22 11.28
N GLN A 37 16.14 7.59 10.98
CA GLN A 37 17.39 7.70 11.73
C GLN A 37 18.27 8.83 11.19
N SER A 38 18.28 9.01 9.86
CA SER A 38 19.01 10.08 9.18
C SER A 38 18.28 10.52 7.91
N GLU A 39 18.86 11.43 7.14
CA GLU A 39 18.27 11.88 5.88
C GLU A 39 18.04 10.74 4.88
N HIS A 40 18.90 9.71 4.91
CA HIS A 40 18.91 8.61 3.94
C HIS A 40 18.54 7.25 4.54
N LEU A 41 18.15 7.21 5.82
CA LEU A 41 17.99 5.94 6.53
C LEU A 41 16.75 5.95 7.43
N ALA A 42 15.96 4.90 7.31
CA ALA A 42 14.95 4.52 8.28
C ALA A 42 15.25 3.12 8.84
N ARG A 43 14.84 2.88 10.08
CA ARG A 43 14.94 1.59 10.75
C ARG A 43 13.59 1.19 11.32
N VAL A 44 13.32 -0.11 11.39
CA VAL A 44 12.18 -0.62 12.14
C VAL A 44 12.32 -0.26 13.62
N GLN A 45 11.36 0.50 14.13
CA GLN A 45 11.26 0.85 15.55
C GLN A 45 10.33 -0.11 16.29
N SER A 46 9.26 -0.54 15.63
CA SER A 46 8.23 -1.39 16.23
C SER A 46 7.65 -2.35 15.20
N THR A 47 7.35 -3.57 15.62
CA THR A 47 6.60 -4.54 14.85
C THR A 47 5.67 -5.29 15.78
N GLN A 48 4.42 -5.47 15.37
CA GLN A 48 3.42 -6.24 16.10
C GLN A 48 2.53 -7.04 15.16
N THR A 49 2.07 -8.18 15.64
CA THR A 49 1.01 -8.95 15.00
C THR A 49 -0.28 -8.71 15.77
N LEU A 50 -1.24 -8.05 15.13
CA LEU A 50 -2.59 -7.83 15.62
C LEU A 50 -3.45 -9.01 15.19
N GLN A 51 -4.07 -9.71 16.14
CA GLN A 51 -4.91 -10.87 15.85
C GLN A 51 -6.21 -10.77 16.63
N PRO A 52 -7.35 -11.18 16.04
CA PRO A 52 -8.59 -11.27 16.79
C PRO A 52 -8.46 -12.35 17.86
N THR A 53 -9.01 -12.09 19.05
CA THR A 53 -9.26 -13.19 19.99
C THR A 53 -10.37 -14.11 19.44
N PRO A 54 -10.47 -15.38 19.87
CA PRO A 54 -11.53 -16.28 19.39
C PRO A 54 -12.95 -15.70 19.56
N ALA A 55 -13.21 -14.96 20.64
CA ALA A 55 -14.49 -14.28 20.87
C ALA A 55 -14.77 -13.12 19.89
N GLN A 56 -13.73 -12.56 19.28
CA GLN A 56 -13.78 -11.43 18.35
C GLN A 56 -13.76 -11.85 16.88
N ALA A 57 -13.46 -13.11 16.57
CA ALA A 57 -13.31 -13.60 15.19
C ALA A 57 -14.57 -13.43 14.33
N HIS A 58 -15.75 -13.34 14.96
CA HIS A 58 -17.04 -13.12 14.30
C HIS A 58 -17.45 -11.64 14.16
N HIS A 59 -16.66 -10.70 14.70
CA HIS A 59 -16.99 -9.27 14.66
C HIS A 59 -16.24 -8.57 13.52
N ASP A 60 -16.98 -8.12 12.51
CA ASP A 60 -16.48 -7.37 11.34
C ASP A 60 -15.61 -6.18 11.74
N LYS A 61 -14.29 -6.29 11.56
CA LYS A 61 -13.24 -5.23 11.69
C LYS A 61 -13.25 -4.39 13.00
N VAL A 62 -14.20 -4.57 13.92
CA VAL A 62 -14.29 -3.87 15.21
C VAL A 62 -13.09 -4.23 16.08
N TRP A 63 -12.72 -5.51 16.10
CA TRP A 63 -11.56 -5.98 16.83
C TRP A 63 -10.26 -5.28 16.38
N LEU A 64 -10.13 -5.02 15.07
CA LEU A 64 -8.96 -4.35 14.51
C LEU A 64 -8.87 -2.90 15.00
N SER A 65 -10.02 -2.21 15.08
CA SER A 65 -10.07 -0.85 15.64
C SER A 65 -9.65 -0.82 17.13
N GLN A 66 -10.03 -1.83 17.91
CA GLN A 66 -9.64 -1.95 19.32
C GLN A 66 -8.13 -2.22 19.45
N ALA A 67 -7.60 -3.14 18.65
CA ALA A 67 -6.16 -3.44 18.62
C ALA A 67 -5.33 -2.21 18.23
N LEU A 68 -5.74 -1.49 17.17
CA LEU A 68 -5.09 -0.24 16.76
C LEU A 68 -5.19 0.85 17.83
N ARG A 69 -6.30 0.95 18.55
CA ARG A 69 -6.46 1.91 19.65
C ARG A 69 -5.49 1.62 20.80
N GLN A 70 -5.35 0.36 21.19
CA GLN A 70 -4.39 -0.06 22.21
C GLN A 70 -2.97 0.33 21.81
N MET A 71 -2.62 0.09 20.54
CA MET A 71 -1.32 0.47 19.99
C MET A 71 -1.07 1.97 19.90
N GLY A 72 -2.11 2.73 19.59
CA GLY A 72 -2.04 4.19 19.57
C GLY A 72 -1.98 4.81 20.97
N SER A 73 -2.43 4.13 22.03
CA SER A 73 -2.65 4.75 23.34
C SER A 73 -1.38 5.36 23.97
N ALA A 74 -0.21 4.78 23.71
CA ALA A 74 1.08 5.27 24.21
C ALA A 74 1.60 6.54 23.52
N GLN A 75 0.97 6.98 22.42
CA GLN A 75 1.42 8.11 21.60
C GLN A 75 0.37 9.23 21.56
N VAL A 76 0.09 9.82 22.73
CA VAL A 76 -0.85 10.94 22.86
C VAL A 76 -0.28 12.20 22.21
N GLY A 77 -1.07 12.87 21.36
CA GLY A 77 -0.71 14.15 20.75
C GLY A 77 0.08 14.10 19.43
N VAL A 78 0.45 12.90 18.94
CA VAL A 78 1.08 12.73 17.62
C VAL A 78 0.02 12.28 16.61
N GLU A 79 -0.03 12.92 15.43
CA GLU A 79 -0.88 12.46 14.32
C GLU A 79 -0.41 11.08 13.84
N LYS A 80 -1.30 10.08 13.96
CA LYS A 80 -0.97 8.69 13.63
C LYS A 80 -1.43 8.38 12.22
N ARG A 81 -0.58 8.73 11.26
CA ARG A 81 -0.82 8.43 9.84
C ARG A 81 -0.52 6.97 9.57
N LEU A 82 -1.49 6.25 9.05
CA LEU A 82 -1.41 4.83 8.72
C LEU A 82 -1.53 4.64 7.21
N ASN A 83 -0.65 3.84 6.63
CA ASN A 83 -0.81 3.33 5.27
C ASN A 83 -1.17 1.84 5.35
N MET A 84 -2.07 1.40 4.48
CA MET A 84 -2.60 0.03 4.51
C MET A 84 -2.41 -0.65 3.15
N ALA A 85 -2.24 -1.97 3.14
CA ALA A 85 -2.28 -2.75 1.93
C ALA A 85 -3.60 -3.51 1.79
N LEU A 86 -4.09 -3.61 0.56
CA LEU A 86 -5.09 -4.61 0.19
C LEU A 86 -4.39 -5.88 -0.32
N PRO A 87 -4.77 -7.07 0.16
CA PRO A 87 -4.35 -8.34 -0.42
C PRO A 87 -4.69 -8.40 -1.91
N LEU A 88 -3.86 -9.07 -2.71
CA LEU A 88 -4.14 -9.25 -4.14
C LEU A 88 -5.47 -9.97 -4.41
N VAL A 89 -5.91 -10.83 -3.49
CA VAL A 89 -7.19 -11.55 -3.60
C VAL A 89 -8.42 -10.64 -3.48
N ASP A 90 -8.28 -9.46 -2.85
CA ASP A 90 -9.36 -8.48 -2.68
C ASP A 90 -9.38 -7.43 -3.80
N LEU A 91 -8.54 -7.61 -4.83
CA LEU A 91 -8.35 -6.68 -5.93
C LEU A 91 -8.72 -7.33 -7.26
N ALA A 92 -9.39 -6.57 -8.11
CA ALA A 92 -9.44 -6.85 -9.54
C ALA A 92 -8.26 -6.18 -10.23
N LEU A 93 -7.66 -6.86 -11.20
CA LEU A 93 -6.51 -6.41 -11.97
C LEU A 93 -6.82 -6.68 -13.44
N GLY A 94 -6.41 -5.77 -14.32
CA GLY A 94 -6.56 -5.97 -15.75
C GLY A 94 -5.70 -5.04 -16.58
N GLU A 95 -5.83 -5.21 -17.90
CA GLU A 95 -5.09 -4.45 -18.90
C GLU A 95 -6.05 -4.06 -20.02
N ILE A 96 -6.00 -2.80 -20.42
CA ILE A 96 -6.76 -2.25 -21.54
C ILE A 96 -5.82 -1.58 -22.54
N GLU A 97 -6.14 -1.68 -23.82
CA GLU A 97 -5.39 -1.03 -24.89
C GLU A 97 -6.17 0.14 -25.46
N PHE A 98 -5.60 1.34 -25.37
CA PHE A 98 -6.17 2.55 -25.94
C PHE A 98 -5.43 2.96 -27.21
N PRO A 99 -6.10 3.57 -28.21
CA PRO A 99 -5.42 4.24 -29.31
C PRO A 99 -4.46 5.32 -28.79
N VAL A 100 -3.27 5.46 -29.38
CA VAL A 100 -2.25 6.43 -28.91
C VAL A 100 -2.74 7.89 -28.99
N GLN A 101 -3.72 8.16 -29.84
CA GLN A 101 -4.32 9.48 -30.04
C GLN A 101 -5.42 9.81 -29.03
N LEU A 102 -5.89 8.83 -28.25
CA LEU A 102 -6.95 9.04 -27.27
C LEU A 102 -6.39 9.80 -26.05
N PRO A 103 -6.96 10.96 -25.67
CA PRO A 103 -6.59 11.68 -24.46
C PRO A 103 -6.75 10.84 -23.19
N GLU A 104 -5.88 11.06 -22.19
CA GLU A 104 -5.93 10.32 -20.92
C GLU A 104 -7.23 10.55 -20.13
N ASP A 105 -7.86 11.72 -20.29
CA ASP A 105 -9.14 12.03 -19.64
C ASP A 105 -10.27 11.08 -20.11
N ASP A 106 -10.18 10.58 -21.34
CA ASP A 106 -11.14 9.63 -21.91
C ASP A 106 -10.88 8.19 -21.45
N TRP A 107 -9.68 7.88 -20.94
CA TRP A 107 -9.37 6.54 -20.41
C TRP A 107 -10.12 6.28 -19.11
N LEU A 108 -10.41 7.33 -18.34
CA LEU A 108 -11.01 7.21 -17.01
C LEU A 108 -12.34 6.44 -17.04
N ALA A 109 -13.23 6.79 -17.96
CA ALA A 109 -14.55 6.18 -18.06
C ALA A 109 -14.44 4.71 -18.50
N GLU A 110 -13.57 4.42 -19.46
CA GLU A 110 -13.36 3.06 -19.98
C GLU A 110 -12.74 2.14 -18.91
N VAL A 111 -11.70 2.62 -18.21
CA VAL A 111 -11.09 1.88 -17.10
C VAL A 111 -12.12 1.65 -15.97
N GLN A 112 -12.96 2.65 -15.66
CA GLN A 112 -14.00 2.49 -14.65
C GLN A 112 -15.01 1.41 -15.03
N LEU A 113 -15.46 1.38 -16.29
CA LEU A 113 -16.42 0.40 -16.79
C LEU A 113 -15.84 -1.02 -16.75
N GLU A 114 -14.59 -1.19 -17.19
CA GLU A 114 -13.93 -2.50 -17.14
C GLU A 114 -13.70 -2.97 -15.71
N ALA A 115 -13.25 -2.08 -14.82
CA ALA A 115 -13.09 -2.36 -13.40
C ALA A 115 -14.41 -2.76 -12.72
N ALA A 116 -15.49 -2.04 -13.03
CA ALA A 116 -16.85 -2.32 -12.54
C ALA A 116 -17.33 -3.69 -13.01
N GLN A 117 -17.15 -4.01 -14.29
CA GLN A 117 -17.50 -5.31 -14.85
C GLN A 117 -16.70 -6.45 -14.21
N ALA A 118 -15.39 -6.26 -14.01
CA ALA A 118 -14.53 -7.27 -13.40
C ALA A 118 -14.90 -7.55 -11.93
N LEU A 119 -15.38 -6.54 -11.20
CA LEU A 119 -15.84 -6.68 -9.83
C LEU A 119 -17.32 -7.09 -9.71
N GLY A 120 -18.08 -7.05 -10.81
CA GLY A 120 -19.53 -7.28 -10.79
C GLY A 120 -20.30 -6.23 -10.00
N LEU A 121 -19.82 -4.98 -10.02
CA LEU A 121 -20.36 -3.84 -9.28
C LEU A 121 -20.78 -2.72 -10.23
N GLU A 122 -21.56 -1.76 -9.72
CA GLU A 122 -21.86 -0.55 -10.48
C GLU A 122 -20.61 0.37 -10.60
N PRO A 123 -20.48 1.16 -11.67
CA PRO A 123 -19.33 2.05 -11.86
C PRO A 123 -19.07 3.00 -10.70
N ASP A 124 -20.12 3.49 -10.03
CA ASP A 124 -19.99 4.39 -8.89
C ASP A 124 -19.71 3.67 -7.57
N GLU A 125 -19.66 2.34 -7.55
CA GLU A 125 -19.32 1.51 -6.39
C GLU A 125 -17.87 1.02 -6.38
N VAL A 126 -17.11 1.30 -7.45
CA VAL A 126 -15.70 0.88 -7.56
C VAL A 126 -14.72 2.01 -7.31
N ASN A 127 -13.64 1.71 -6.59
CA ASN A 127 -12.43 2.52 -6.57
C ASN A 127 -11.40 1.85 -7.47
N PHE A 128 -10.75 2.61 -8.33
CA PHE A 128 -9.77 2.09 -9.26
C PHE A 128 -8.64 3.09 -9.46
N ASP A 129 -7.54 2.58 -9.99
CA ASP A 129 -6.37 3.34 -10.37
C ASP A 129 -5.71 2.67 -11.58
N PHE A 130 -4.98 3.45 -12.38
CA PHE A 130 -4.38 2.93 -13.61
C PHE A 130 -3.06 3.60 -13.93
N GLN A 131 -2.21 2.85 -14.64
CA GLN A 131 -0.91 3.31 -15.08
C GLN A 131 -0.66 2.88 -16.53
N PRO A 132 -0.33 3.83 -17.43
CA PRO A 132 0.12 3.49 -18.77
C PRO A 132 1.51 2.84 -18.73
N GLU A 133 1.74 1.88 -19.62
CA GLU A 133 3.06 1.27 -19.79
C GLU A 133 4.04 2.29 -20.42
N GLU A 134 5.23 2.44 -19.82
CA GLU A 134 6.21 3.47 -20.20
C GLU A 134 6.78 3.30 -21.61
N THR A 135 6.62 2.13 -22.23
CA THR A 135 7.17 1.85 -23.56
C THR A 135 6.14 1.15 -24.44
N SER A 136 5.40 1.93 -25.23
CA SER A 136 4.77 1.40 -26.42
C SER A 136 5.23 2.19 -27.64
N ARG A 137 6.07 1.55 -28.47
CA ARG A 137 6.30 1.99 -29.86
C ARG A 137 5.11 1.61 -30.78
N ALA A 138 3.99 1.15 -30.21
CA ALA A 138 2.83 0.71 -30.95
C ALA A 138 1.81 1.84 -31.15
N LEU A 139 0.89 1.62 -32.09
CA LEU A 139 -0.27 2.48 -32.35
C LEU A 139 -1.27 2.52 -31.17
N VAL A 140 -1.04 1.68 -30.16
CA VAL A 140 -1.84 1.56 -28.93
C VAL A 140 -0.97 1.78 -27.70
N ARG A 141 -1.58 2.36 -26.66
CA ARG A 141 -1.03 2.44 -25.31
C ARG A 141 -1.71 1.40 -24.45
N ARG A 142 -0.92 0.49 -23.89
CA ARG A 142 -1.41 -0.44 -22.89
C ARG A 142 -1.47 0.26 -21.54
N VAL A 143 -2.60 0.12 -20.85
CA VAL A 143 -2.86 0.68 -19.54
C VAL A 143 -3.19 -0.47 -18.62
N GLN A 144 -2.44 -0.58 -17.54
CA GLN A 144 -2.72 -1.54 -16.48
C GLN A 144 -3.58 -0.86 -15.43
N TRP A 145 -4.59 -1.56 -14.94
CA TRP A 145 -5.48 -1.03 -13.92
C TRP A 145 -5.62 -1.99 -12.74
N VAL A 146 -5.96 -1.42 -11.59
CA VAL A 146 -6.29 -2.13 -10.36
C VAL A 146 -7.55 -1.53 -9.76
N ALA A 147 -8.44 -2.36 -9.24
CA ALA A 147 -9.70 -1.91 -8.67
C ALA A 147 -10.12 -2.72 -7.45
N CYS A 148 -10.94 -2.09 -6.60
CA CYS A 148 -11.60 -2.74 -5.47
C CYS A 148 -12.97 -2.08 -5.20
N ALA A 149 -13.79 -2.73 -4.39
CA ALA A 149 -15.04 -2.15 -3.93
C ALA A 149 -14.80 -0.89 -3.07
N LYS A 150 -15.61 0.17 -3.25
CA LYS A 150 -15.58 1.37 -2.40
C LYS A 150 -15.90 1.07 -0.94
N SER A 151 -16.80 0.12 -0.70
CA SER A 151 -17.19 -0.34 0.62
C SER A 151 -15.99 -0.84 1.44
N HIS A 152 -15.07 -1.59 0.82
CA HIS A 152 -13.84 -2.06 1.47
C HIS A 152 -12.99 -0.92 2.02
N ILE A 153 -12.73 0.12 1.21
CA ILE A 153 -11.95 1.28 1.65
C ILE A 153 -12.71 2.08 2.70
N ALA A 154 -14.04 2.23 2.55
CA ALA A 154 -14.88 2.92 3.52
C ALA A 154 -14.82 2.25 4.91
N ASP A 155 -14.83 0.91 4.96
CA ASP A 155 -14.74 0.16 6.21
C ASP A 155 -13.39 0.35 6.90
N PHE A 156 -12.29 0.33 6.13
CA PHE A 156 -10.97 0.60 6.70
C PHE A 156 -10.83 2.04 7.20
N LYS A 157 -11.41 3.00 6.49
CA LYS A 157 -11.46 4.39 6.94
C LYS A 157 -12.23 4.52 8.25
N LYS A 158 -13.41 3.91 8.36
CA LYS A 158 -14.20 3.89 9.62
C LYS A 158 -13.43 3.22 10.76
N CYS A 159 -12.84 2.05 10.51
CA CYS A 159 -12.09 1.28 11.49
C CYS A 159 -10.89 2.05 12.04
N THR A 160 -10.08 2.64 11.17
CA THR A 160 -8.88 3.42 11.56
C THR A 160 -9.25 4.72 12.28
N GLN A 161 -10.27 5.44 11.81
CA GLN A 161 -10.77 6.65 12.47
C GLN A 161 -11.30 6.34 13.88
N ALA A 162 -12.05 5.26 14.06
CA ALA A 162 -12.52 4.82 15.38
C ALA A 162 -11.37 4.47 16.34
N ALA A 163 -10.20 4.11 15.81
CA ALA A 163 -8.99 3.85 16.57
C ALA A 163 -8.15 5.11 16.85
N GLY A 164 -8.53 6.28 16.32
CA GLY A 164 -7.76 7.52 16.41
C GLY A 164 -6.57 7.60 15.44
N TRP A 165 -6.59 6.79 14.38
CA TRP A 165 -5.60 6.80 13.30
C TRP A 165 -6.17 7.50 12.06
N HIS A 166 -5.29 8.14 11.29
CA HIS A 166 -5.63 8.73 10.00
C HIS A 166 -5.14 7.80 8.89
N LEU A 167 -6.06 7.11 8.20
CA LEU A 167 -5.73 6.33 7.01
C LEU A 167 -5.34 7.27 5.87
N ALA A 168 -4.03 7.31 5.59
CA ALA A 168 -3.45 8.22 4.60
C ALA A 168 -3.52 7.64 3.19
N THR A 169 -3.16 6.35 3.03
CA THR A 169 -3.23 5.67 1.73
C THR A 169 -3.62 4.20 1.91
N VAL A 170 -4.22 3.63 0.87
CA VAL A 170 -4.35 2.18 0.67
C VAL A 170 -3.70 1.85 -0.67
N GLU A 171 -2.95 0.76 -0.78
CA GLU A 171 -2.36 0.33 -2.05
C GLU A 171 -2.32 -1.20 -2.16
N PRO A 172 -2.11 -1.78 -3.34
CA PRO A 172 -1.87 -3.22 -3.47
C PRO A 172 -0.63 -3.65 -2.67
N GLU A 173 -0.70 -4.78 -1.99
CA GLU A 173 0.41 -5.31 -1.20
C GLU A 173 1.71 -5.50 -2.01
N LEU A 174 1.59 -5.82 -3.30
CA LEU A 174 2.73 -6.00 -4.19
C LEU A 174 3.54 -4.71 -4.38
N HIS A 175 2.87 -3.56 -4.47
CA HIS A 175 3.55 -2.26 -4.61
C HIS A 175 4.34 -1.91 -3.35
N ALA A 176 3.73 -2.12 -2.19
CA ALA A 176 4.38 -1.90 -0.91
C ALA A 176 5.57 -2.86 -0.74
N ALA A 177 5.38 -4.16 -1.01
CA ALA A 177 6.45 -5.15 -0.91
C ALA A 177 7.65 -4.79 -1.81
N ARG A 178 7.39 -4.40 -3.06
CA ARG A 178 8.44 -3.97 -4.00
C ARG A 178 9.18 -2.74 -3.49
N ARG A 179 8.46 -1.75 -2.96
CA ARG A 179 9.05 -0.55 -2.34
C ARG A 179 9.98 -0.92 -1.20
N ALA A 180 9.55 -1.82 -0.31
CA ALA A 180 10.35 -2.29 0.81
C ALA A 180 11.58 -3.07 0.35
N ALA A 181 11.41 -4.01 -0.59
CA ALA A 181 12.48 -4.83 -1.13
C ALA A 181 13.59 -3.99 -1.77
N ASN A 182 13.20 -2.99 -2.57
CA ASN A 182 14.14 -2.07 -3.23
C ASN A 182 14.90 -1.18 -2.23
N ALA A 183 14.25 -0.83 -1.11
CA ALA A 183 14.85 0.02 -0.09
C ALA A 183 15.67 -0.76 0.96
N LEU A 184 15.42 -2.06 1.14
CA LEU A 184 16.01 -2.86 2.21
C LEU A 184 17.53 -2.97 2.08
N GLN A 185 18.25 -2.59 3.14
CA GLN A 185 19.69 -2.78 3.21
C GLN A 185 20.01 -4.27 3.34
N GLY A 186 20.97 -4.73 2.53
CA GLY A 186 21.29 -6.15 2.38
C GLY A 186 20.29 -6.95 1.53
N GLY A 187 19.27 -6.29 0.94
CA GLY A 187 18.31 -6.89 0.00
C GLY A 187 17.39 -7.95 0.63
N LEU A 188 16.59 -8.61 -0.20
CA LEU A 188 15.65 -9.67 0.21
C LEU A 188 16.26 -10.78 1.10
N PRO A 189 17.53 -11.24 0.92
CA PRO A 189 18.13 -12.22 1.81
C PRO A 189 18.19 -11.79 3.29
N SER A 190 18.18 -10.47 3.56
CA SER A 190 18.17 -9.93 4.92
C SER A 190 16.87 -10.24 5.67
N LEU A 191 15.77 -10.52 4.96
CA LEU A 191 14.50 -10.91 5.57
C LEU A 191 14.60 -12.21 6.38
N LEU A 192 15.46 -13.13 5.95
CA LEU A 192 15.62 -14.45 6.57
C LEU A 192 16.81 -14.51 7.54
N THR A 193 17.75 -13.58 7.42
CA THR A 193 19.02 -13.63 8.15
C THR A 193 19.13 -12.58 9.26
N GLN A 194 18.21 -11.61 9.32
CA GLN A 194 18.22 -10.56 10.33
C GLN A 194 16.88 -10.46 11.07
N PRO A 195 16.90 -10.20 12.39
CA PRO A 195 15.69 -9.84 13.12
C PRO A 195 15.00 -8.62 12.49
N VAL A 196 13.67 -8.62 12.51
CA VAL A 196 12.84 -7.54 11.91
C VAL A 196 13.21 -6.16 12.47
N LEU A 197 13.55 -6.07 13.76
CA LEU A 197 13.95 -4.81 14.42
C LEU A 197 15.30 -4.27 13.94
N ASP A 198 16.11 -5.10 13.27
CA ASP A 198 17.41 -4.71 12.72
C ASP A 198 17.33 -4.32 11.24
N TRP A 199 16.16 -4.52 10.61
CA TRP A 199 15.95 -4.09 9.23
C TRP A 199 16.07 -2.58 9.08
N GLN A 200 16.83 -2.20 8.07
CA GLN A 200 17.12 -0.81 7.72
C GLN A 200 16.78 -0.57 6.26
N PHE A 201 16.28 0.62 5.95
CA PHE A 201 15.78 0.99 4.64
C PHE A 201 16.42 2.29 4.18
N ARG A 202 16.89 2.31 2.93
CA ARG A 202 17.39 3.51 2.27
C ARG A 202 16.21 4.42 1.93
N LEU A 203 16.31 5.68 2.29
CA LEU A 203 15.35 6.72 1.91
C LEU A 203 15.86 7.44 0.65
N PRO A 204 14.96 7.80 -0.29
CA PRO A 204 15.35 8.59 -1.45
C PRO A 204 15.95 9.94 -0.99
N GLY A 205 17.15 10.26 -1.49
CA GLY A 205 17.83 11.52 -1.19
C GLY A 205 17.15 12.73 -1.87
N PRO A 206 17.45 13.97 -1.42
CA PRO A 206 16.81 15.18 -1.96
C PRO A 206 17.12 15.48 -3.44
N HIS A 207 18.15 14.84 -4.02
CA HIS A 207 18.50 14.95 -5.45
C HIS A 207 18.10 13.73 -6.27
N ASN A 208 17.65 12.67 -5.60
CA ASN A 208 16.93 11.59 -6.23
C ASN A 208 15.46 11.91 -6.03
N GLY A 209 14.91 12.82 -6.86
CA GLY A 209 13.47 12.83 -7.11
C GLY A 209 13.01 11.38 -7.36
N PRO A 210 11.78 10.99 -7.02
CA PRO A 210 11.39 9.59 -6.91
C PRO A 210 11.70 8.85 -8.21
N HIS A 211 12.90 8.26 -8.30
CA HIS A 211 13.22 7.14 -9.16
C HIS A 211 12.63 5.92 -8.44
N ILE A 212 11.32 5.97 -8.21
CA ILE A 212 10.53 4.80 -8.52
C ILE A 212 10.78 4.70 -10.02
N THR A 213 11.67 3.82 -10.45
CA THR A 213 11.49 3.25 -11.78
C THR A 213 10.06 2.73 -11.74
N ALA A 214 9.15 3.50 -12.30
CA ALA A 214 7.77 3.17 -12.61
C ALA A 214 7.74 2.11 -13.74
N ALA A 215 8.79 1.29 -13.80
CA ALA A 215 9.07 0.26 -14.75
C ALA A 215 9.07 -1.07 -13.99
N ALA A 216 7.86 -1.55 -13.75
CA ALA A 216 7.49 -2.93 -13.99
C ALA A 216 6.03 -3.03 -13.60
N GLY A 217 5.19 -3.29 -14.58
CA GLY A 217 3.78 -3.51 -14.36
C GLY A 217 3.47 -4.52 -13.25
N LEU A 218 2.21 -4.57 -12.87
CA LEU A 218 1.68 -5.58 -11.94
C LEU A 218 1.95 -7.01 -12.44
N ALA A 219 2.20 -7.18 -13.74
CA ALA A 219 2.09 -8.46 -14.42
C ALA A 219 3.30 -9.39 -14.40
N THR A 220 4.57 -8.96 -14.33
CA THR A 220 5.68 -9.92 -14.47
C THR A 220 7.01 -9.34 -14.02
N GLY A 221 7.75 -10.04 -13.14
CA GLY A 221 9.18 -9.76 -12.99
C GLY A 221 9.90 -10.15 -11.71
N ASP A 222 9.23 -10.59 -10.64
CA ASP A 222 9.98 -10.83 -9.39
C ASP A 222 9.47 -12.04 -8.59
N ALA A 223 9.80 -13.24 -9.09
CA ALA A 223 9.50 -14.50 -8.41
C ALA A 223 10.12 -14.55 -6.99
N ALA A 224 11.28 -13.90 -6.79
CA ALA A 224 11.91 -13.81 -5.48
C ALA A 224 11.08 -12.93 -4.53
N LEU A 225 10.54 -11.81 -5.00
CA LEU A 225 9.63 -10.98 -4.22
C LEU A 225 8.34 -11.73 -3.86
N LEU A 226 7.72 -12.43 -4.81
CA LEU A 226 6.52 -13.22 -4.54
C LEU A 226 6.79 -14.33 -3.52
N GLN A 227 7.94 -15.00 -3.63
CA GLN A 227 8.37 -16.00 -2.65
C GLN A 227 8.62 -15.38 -1.26
N ALA A 228 9.19 -14.18 -1.21
CA ALA A 228 9.38 -13.44 0.04
C ALA A 228 8.05 -13.01 0.67
N MET A 229 7.08 -12.59 -0.14
CA MET A 229 5.72 -12.26 0.32
C MET A 229 4.96 -13.48 0.85
N ALA A 230 5.17 -14.65 0.26
CA ALA A 230 4.60 -15.91 0.75
C ALA A 230 5.28 -16.41 2.04
N SER A 231 6.42 -15.84 2.44
CA SER A 231 7.11 -16.23 3.67
C SER A 231 6.43 -15.67 4.94
N PRO A 232 6.74 -16.19 6.14
CA PRO A 232 6.26 -15.61 7.40
C PRO A 232 6.61 -14.12 7.60
N MET A 233 7.62 -13.62 6.88
CA MET A 233 8.07 -12.23 6.91
C MET A 233 7.36 -11.33 5.88
N GLY A 234 6.58 -11.92 4.96
CA GLY A 234 5.96 -11.20 3.86
C GLY A 234 5.08 -10.03 4.30
N ALA A 235 4.17 -10.26 5.24
CA ALA A 235 3.31 -9.20 5.77
C ALA A 235 4.11 -8.06 6.43
N ARG A 236 5.26 -8.36 7.05
CA ARG A 236 6.14 -7.34 7.64
C ARG A 236 6.90 -6.57 6.56
N LEU A 237 7.32 -7.23 5.49
CA LEU A 237 7.90 -6.57 4.31
C LEU A 237 6.90 -5.58 3.69
N VAL A 238 5.65 -6.02 3.47
CA VAL A 238 4.56 -5.17 2.98
C VAL A 238 4.32 -4.00 3.94
N ALA A 239 4.20 -4.25 5.24
CA ALA A 239 4.01 -3.21 6.25
C ALA A 239 5.18 -2.20 6.29
N ALA A 240 6.42 -2.64 6.11
CA ALA A 240 7.56 -1.74 5.98
C ALA A 240 7.46 -0.85 4.73
N GLY A 241 7.04 -1.42 3.60
CA GLY A 241 6.83 -0.67 2.35
C GLY A 241 5.78 0.41 2.48
N LEU A 242 4.67 0.10 3.15
CA LEU A 242 3.62 1.05 3.49
C LEU A 242 4.13 2.16 4.42
N ALA A 243 4.92 1.80 5.45
CA ALA A 243 5.49 2.76 6.38
C ALA A 243 6.47 3.74 5.69
N LEU A 244 7.22 3.28 4.69
CA LEU A 244 8.14 4.12 3.90
C LEU A 244 7.44 5.26 3.15
N LYS A 245 6.13 5.15 2.87
CA LYS A 245 5.36 6.23 2.24
C LYS A 245 5.27 7.51 3.06
N ALA A 246 5.66 7.46 4.34
CA ALA A 246 5.81 8.67 5.15
C ALA A 246 6.85 9.65 4.57
N TRP A 247 7.78 9.17 3.74
CA TRP A 247 8.91 9.95 3.21
C TRP A 247 9.08 9.90 1.68
N SER A 248 8.18 9.22 0.96
CA SER A 248 8.16 9.19 -0.51
C SER A 248 7.25 10.28 -1.06
#